data_AF-A0A090SMD0-F1
#
_entry.id   AF-A0A090SMD0-F1
#
_cell.length_a   1.000
_cell.length_b   1.000
_cell.length_c   1.000
_cell.angle_alpha   90.00
_cell.angle_beta   90.00
_cell.angle_gamma   90.00
#
_symmetry.space_group_name_H-M   'P 1'
#
loop_
_entity.id
_entity.type
_entity.pdbx_description
1 polymer ?
#
loop_
_entity_poly.entity_id
_entity_poly.type
_entity_poly.pdbx_seq_one_letter_code
_entity_poly.pdbx_strand_id
1 'polypeptide(L)'
;MNKKGLKRQQKAYDLLSSASFADPFSFLGPYLQDETHALRVWMPGADAVAVVLEDGTRMPMVRDQASGFVLESDLDLRFTHYQLAVDWNGTEQLLDDPYQYHGLYAEYEELHTPKEMYHQMGAQFISQERDGKQVEGTRFLVYAPHASAVSIVGNFNAWDGRRNPMQRLDYGIWGIFIPNLPEGTQYKFELKGPDGEGLPHKADPWGFYSEQYPSFSSVTYNHDRYDWQDANWQQRPVTEKRKEALSFYELHAGSWKRNDNGDFLNYRELADELIPYLTDMATPMLN
;
A
#
# COMPACT_ATOMS: atom_id res chain seq x y z
N MET A 1 -37.03 -1.40 0.38
CA MET A 1 -36.11 -1.46 -0.77
C MET A 1 -36.78 -2.12 -1.99
N ASN A 2 -36.62 -1.62 -3.22
CA ASN A 2 -37.23 -2.19 -4.45
C ASN A 2 -36.38 -3.37 -5.01
N LYS A 3 -36.98 -4.32 -5.75
CA LYS A 3 -36.35 -5.53 -6.32
C LYS A 3 -35.06 -5.26 -7.13
N LYS A 4 -34.97 -4.10 -7.80
CA LYS A 4 -33.77 -3.69 -8.55
C LYS A 4 -32.57 -3.37 -7.63
N GLY A 5 -32.84 -2.80 -6.45
CA GLY A 5 -31.82 -2.50 -5.44
C GLY A 5 -31.22 -3.77 -4.84
N LEU A 6 -32.08 -4.72 -4.43
CA LEU A 6 -31.62 -6.02 -3.91
C LEU A 6 -30.71 -6.76 -4.92
N LYS A 7 -31.06 -6.75 -6.21
CA LYS A 7 -30.21 -7.38 -7.24
C LYS A 7 -28.83 -6.73 -7.38
N ARG A 8 -28.74 -5.40 -7.20
CA ARG A 8 -27.46 -4.67 -7.28
C ARG A 8 -26.58 -4.99 -6.07
N GLN A 9 -27.17 -5.01 -4.88
CA GLN A 9 -26.48 -5.37 -3.64
C GLN A 9 -25.95 -6.81 -3.67
N GLN A 10 -26.79 -7.77 -4.07
CA GLN A 10 -26.37 -9.16 -4.24
C GLN A 10 -25.17 -9.27 -5.19
N LYS A 11 -25.24 -8.60 -6.35
CA LYS A 11 -24.14 -8.58 -7.32
C LYS A 11 -22.85 -7.99 -6.73
N ALA A 12 -22.95 -6.94 -5.92
CA ALA A 12 -21.77 -6.34 -5.28
C ALA A 12 -21.11 -7.33 -4.31
N TYR A 13 -21.89 -8.03 -3.48
CA TYR A 13 -21.35 -9.08 -2.61
C TYR A 13 -20.76 -10.26 -3.39
N ASP A 14 -21.37 -10.70 -4.48
CA ASP A 14 -20.81 -11.77 -5.32
C ASP A 14 -19.43 -11.37 -5.88
N LEU A 15 -19.28 -10.11 -6.32
CA LEU A 15 -18.00 -9.57 -6.79
C LEU A 15 -16.98 -9.45 -5.65
N LEU A 16 -17.38 -9.01 -4.46
CA LEU A 16 -16.50 -8.96 -3.29
C LEU A 16 -16.03 -10.36 -2.88
N SER A 17 -16.93 -11.34 -2.87
CA SER A 17 -16.63 -12.74 -2.51
C SER A 17 -15.63 -13.42 -3.45
N SER A 18 -15.48 -12.89 -4.66
CA SER A 18 -14.58 -13.38 -5.70
C SER A 18 -13.39 -12.44 -5.95
N ALA A 19 -13.14 -11.47 -5.06
CA ALA A 19 -12.08 -10.46 -5.21
C ALA A 19 -12.09 -9.76 -6.59
N SER A 20 -13.30 -9.50 -7.10
CA SER A 20 -13.55 -9.01 -8.47
C SER A 20 -14.32 -7.68 -8.48
N PHE A 21 -14.33 -6.95 -7.36
CA PHE A 21 -15.06 -5.69 -7.22
C PHE A 21 -14.16 -4.48 -7.46
N ALA A 22 -14.50 -3.67 -8.47
CA ALA A 22 -13.66 -2.57 -8.94
C ALA A 22 -13.90 -1.21 -8.25
N ASP A 23 -15.02 -1.09 -7.53
CA ASP A 23 -15.54 0.17 -7.00
C ASP A 23 -16.02 0.01 -5.55
N PRO A 24 -15.15 -0.46 -4.63
CA PRO A 24 -15.53 -0.78 -3.25
C PRO A 24 -16.09 0.43 -2.49
N PHE A 25 -15.58 1.65 -2.72
CA PHE A 25 -16.03 2.84 -1.98
C PHE A 25 -17.46 3.28 -2.35
N SER A 26 -18.03 2.81 -3.47
CA SER A 26 -19.45 3.08 -3.77
C SER A 26 -20.42 2.16 -3.04
N PHE A 27 -19.91 1.16 -2.30
CA PHE A 27 -20.70 0.13 -1.64
C PHE A 27 -20.34 -0.10 -0.17
N LEU A 28 -19.07 0.02 0.18
CA LEU A 28 -18.50 -0.13 1.53
C LEU A 28 -18.20 1.24 2.14
N GLY A 29 -18.09 1.27 3.47
CA GLY A 29 -17.84 2.48 4.23
C GLY A 29 -19.13 3.27 4.55
N PRO A 30 -18.97 4.49 5.09
CA PRO A 30 -20.08 5.25 5.67
C PRO A 30 -20.88 6.08 4.65
N TYR A 31 -20.53 6.03 3.35
CA TYR A 31 -21.17 6.84 2.30
C TYR A 31 -22.30 6.08 1.60
N LEU A 32 -23.26 5.61 2.40
CA LEU A 32 -24.42 4.88 1.88
C LEU A 32 -25.46 5.84 1.28
N GLN A 33 -26.14 5.38 0.22
CA GLN A 33 -27.27 6.08 -0.39
C GLN A 33 -28.61 5.81 0.33
N ASP A 34 -28.58 4.98 1.37
CA ASP A 34 -29.75 4.52 2.12
C ASP A 34 -29.76 5.20 3.48
N GLU A 35 -30.87 5.85 3.85
CA GLU A 35 -31.02 6.56 5.12
C GLU A 35 -31.28 5.61 6.31
N THR A 36 -31.44 4.31 6.06
CA THR A 36 -31.68 3.30 7.13
C THR A 36 -30.40 2.67 7.68
N HIS A 37 -29.27 2.89 7.01
CA HIS A 37 -27.99 2.30 7.40
C HIS A 37 -26.89 3.37 7.44
N ALA A 38 -26.14 3.40 8.53
CA ALA A 38 -25.03 4.33 8.74
C ALA A 38 -23.71 3.83 8.13
N LEU A 39 -23.55 2.51 7.97
CA LEU A 39 -22.30 1.88 7.54
C LEU A 39 -22.54 0.51 6.92
N ARG A 40 -21.79 0.18 5.86
CA ARG A 40 -21.65 -1.20 5.36
C ARG A 40 -20.19 -1.60 5.35
N VAL A 41 -19.88 -2.78 5.88
CA VAL A 41 -18.52 -3.35 5.85
C VAL A 41 -18.53 -4.76 5.28
N TRP A 42 -17.38 -5.17 4.77
CA TRP A 42 -17.14 -6.51 4.24
C TRP A 42 -15.98 -7.16 4.99
N MET A 43 -16.29 -8.21 5.75
CA MET A 43 -15.35 -8.90 6.64
C MET A 43 -15.38 -10.43 6.44
N PRO A 44 -14.68 -10.95 5.41
CA PRO A 44 -14.57 -12.39 5.14
C PRO A 44 -14.07 -13.20 6.34
N GLY A 45 -14.89 -14.14 6.80
CA GLY A 45 -14.56 -15.03 7.91
C GLY A 45 -14.83 -14.46 9.32
N ALA A 46 -15.41 -13.26 9.43
CA ALA A 46 -15.80 -12.71 10.73
C ALA A 46 -17.10 -13.33 11.22
N ASP A 47 -17.17 -13.61 12.53
CA ASP A 47 -18.34 -14.16 13.20
C ASP A 47 -19.29 -13.05 13.68
N ALA A 48 -18.73 -11.93 14.12
CA ALA A 48 -19.47 -10.73 14.46
C ALA A 48 -18.64 -9.47 14.18
N VAL A 49 -19.32 -8.35 13.95
CA VAL A 49 -18.70 -7.03 13.82
C VAL A 49 -19.50 -6.03 14.64
N ALA A 50 -18.81 -5.14 15.33
CA ALA A 50 -19.41 -3.97 15.96
C ALA A 50 -18.64 -2.70 15.60
N VAL A 51 -19.35 -1.59 15.49
CA VAL A 51 -18.74 -0.25 15.40
C VAL A 51 -18.39 0.21 16.81
N VAL A 52 -17.19 0.76 16.98
CA VAL A 52 -16.70 1.39 18.21
C VAL A 52 -16.37 2.84 17.90
N LEU A 53 -17.02 3.75 18.62
CA LEU A 53 -16.77 5.19 18.56
C LEU A 53 -15.72 5.60 19.60
N GLU A 54 -15.18 6.81 19.48
CA GLU A 54 -14.13 7.31 20.37
C GLU A 54 -14.56 7.43 21.84
N ASP A 55 -15.85 7.68 22.09
CA ASP A 55 -16.42 7.76 23.45
C ASP A 55 -16.61 6.37 24.10
N GLY A 56 -16.23 5.30 23.40
CA GLY A 56 -16.38 3.91 23.82
C GLY A 56 -17.75 3.32 23.49
N THR A 57 -18.66 4.08 22.86
CA THR A 57 -19.94 3.57 22.40
C THR A 57 -19.72 2.43 21.42
N ARG A 58 -20.40 1.31 21.67
CA ARG A 58 -20.28 0.09 20.89
C ARG A 58 -21.63 -0.33 20.33
N MET A 59 -21.70 -0.47 19.02
CA MET A 59 -22.93 -0.80 18.30
C MET A 59 -22.73 -2.08 17.47
N PRO A 60 -23.41 -3.18 17.79
CA PRO A 60 -23.32 -4.40 16.99
C PRO A 60 -23.90 -4.17 15.59
N MET A 61 -23.23 -4.72 14.58
CA MET A 61 -23.70 -4.69 13.20
C MET A 61 -24.52 -5.95 12.88
N VAL A 62 -25.53 -5.80 12.03
CA VAL A 62 -26.36 -6.90 11.56
C VAL A 62 -25.68 -7.54 10.36
N ARG A 63 -25.61 -8.88 10.35
CA ARG A 63 -25.13 -9.62 9.17
C ARG A 63 -26.20 -9.54 8.07
N ASP A 64 -25.84 -8.88 6.97
CA ASP A 64 -26.70 -8.66 5.82
C ASP A 64 -26.51 -9.79 4.78
N GLN A 65 -25.27 -10.26 4.60
CA GLN A 65 -24.95 -11.40 3.75
C GLN A 65 -23.67 -12.11 4.25
N ALA A 66 -23.21 -13.17 3.56
CA ALA A 66 -22.17 -14.10 4.04
C ALA A 66 -21.04 -13.43 4.84
N SER A 67 -20.41 -12.40 4.27
CA SER A 67 -19.37 -11.61 4.94
C SER A 67 -19.69 -10.11 4.99
N GLY A 68 -20.92 -9.72 4.65
CA GLY A 68 -21.38 -8.33 4.68
C GLY A 68 -22.10 -8.01 5.98
N PHE A 69 -21.76 -6.89 6.59
CA PHE A 69 -22.41 -6.38 7.79
C PHE A 69 -22.86 -4.94 7.59
N VAL A 70 -23.99 -4.59 8.17
CA VAL A 70 -24.57 -3.24 8.13
C VAL A 70 -24.86 -2.73 9.53
N LEU A 71 -24.64 -1.44 9.75
CA LEU A 71 -25.08 -0.76 10.96
C LEU A 71 -26.45 -0.11 10.68
N GLU A 72 -27.50 -0.67 11.27
CA GLU A 72 -28.86 -0.10 11.23
C GLU A 72 -28.95 1.04 12.26
N SER A 73 -28.72 2.28 11.80
CA SER A 73 -28.70 3.48 12.63
C SER A 73 -28.87 4.73 11.75
N ASP A 74 -29.39 5.80 12.35
CA ASP A 74 -29.48 7.15 11.77
C ASP A 74 -28.21 8.00 12.01
N LEU A 75 -27.19 7.43 12.65
CA LEU A 75 -25.92 8.11 12.91
C LEU A 75 -25.21 8.48 11.61
N ASP A 76 -24.70 9.71 11.53
CA ASP A 76 -23.84 10.14 10.43
C ASP A 76 -22.37 9.80 10.71
N LEU A 77 -21.90 8.71 10.11
CA LEU A 77 -20.50 8.29 10.20
C LEU A 77 -19.62 8.88 9.09
N ARG A 78 -20.11 9.79 8.24
CA ARG A 78 -19.30 10.34 7.13
C ARG A 78 -18.16 11.24 7.60
N PHE A 79 -18.31 11.85 8.77
CA PHE A 79 -17.31 12.76 9.36
C PHE A 79 -16.78 12.29 10.72
N THR A 80 -17.27 11.15 11.22
CA THR A 80 -16.94 10.60 12.52
C THR A 80 -15.93 9.47 12.37
N HIS A 81 -14.87 9.48 13.15
CA HIS A 81 -13.94 8.36 13.19
C HIS A 81 -14.59 7.18 13.90
N TYR A 82 -14.36 5.98 13.37
CA TYR A 82 -14.79 4.75 14.02
C TYR A 82 -13.78 3.63 13.81
N GLN A 83 -13.82 2.67 14.72
CA GLN A 83 -13.14 1.40 14.59
C GLN A 83 -14.16 0.27 14.48
N LEU A 84 -13.71 -0.86 13.94
CA LEU A 84 -14.45 -2.09 13.86
C LEU A 84 -13.88 -3.08 14.87
N ALA A 85 -14.72 -3.49 15.82
CA ALA A 85 -14.43 -4.63 16.66
C ALA A 85 -14.91 -5.89 15.96
N VAL A 86 -13.98 -6.67 15.43
CA VAL A 86 -14.25 -7.86 14.64
C VAL A 86 -13.94 -9.10 15.46
N ASP A 87 -14.93 -9.98 15.59
CA ASP A 87 -14.75 -11.28 16.24
C ASP A 87 -14.33 -12.34 15.20
N TRP A 88 -13.19 -12.96 15.47
CA TRP A 88 -12.65 -14.09 14.72
C TRP A 88 -12.65 -15.32 15.63
N ASN A 89 -13.71 -16.11 15.57
CA ASN A 89 -13.85 -17.34 16.37
C ASN A 89 -13.63 -17.09 17.88
N GLY A 90 -14.29 -16.07 18.43
CA GLY A 90 -14.21 -15.68 19.84
C GLY A 90 -12.99 -14.83 20.21
N THR A 91 -12.12 -14.49 19.25
CA THR A 91 -11.02 -13.54 19.45
C THR A 91 -11.34 -12.22 18.79
N GLU A 92 -11.46 -11.16 19.59
CA GLU A 92 -11.73 -9.82 19.09
C GLU A 92 -10.45 -9.11 18.63
N GLN A 93 -10.57 -8.41 17.50
CA GLN A 93 -9.57 -7.48 17.01
C GLN A 93 -10.22 -6.12 16.72
N LEU A 94 -9.60 -5.04 17.20
CA LEU A 94 -9.94 -3.68 16.77
C LEU A 94 -9.19 -3.35 15.50
N LEU A 95 -9.94 -2.91 14.48
CA LEU A 95 -9.44 -2.52 13.17
C LEU A 95 -9.94 -1.14 12.80
N ASP A 96 -9.12 -0.37 12.11
CA ASP A 96 -9.54 0.88 11.49
C ASP A 96 -9.97 0.56 10.04
N ASP A 97 -11.18 0.99 9.62
CA ASP A 97 -11.74 0.62 8.32
C ASP A 97 -11.07 1.40 7.19
N PRO A 98 -10.35 0.75 6.24
CA PRO A 98 -9.79 1.43 5.07
C PRO A 98 -10.83 2.23 4.27
N TYR A 99 -12.09 1.79 4.24
CA TYR A 99 -13.14 2.38 3.42
C TYR A 99 -13.77 3.65 4.02
N GLN A 100 -13.28 4.13 5.17
CA GLN A 100 -13.61 5.47 5.65
C GLN A 100 -12.73 6.58 5.04
N TYR A 101 -11.60 6.23 4.40
CA TYR A 101 -10.63 7.18 3.85
C TYR A 101 -10.67 7.26 2.32
N HIS A 102 -11.20 8.36 1.79
CA HIS A 102 -11.41 8.53 0.34
C HIS A 102 -10.31 9.35 -0.36
N GLY A 103 -9.41 9.99 0.39
CA GLY A 103 -8.33 10.83 -0.13
C GLY A 103 -7.16 10.03 -0.69
N LEU A 104 -7.40 9.26 -1.77
CA LEU A 104 -6.42 8.32 -2.32
C LEU A 104 -5.32 8.95 -3.18
N TYR A 105 -5.49 10.14 -3.73
CA TYR A 105 -4.37 10.94 -4.26
C TYR A 105 -4.74 12.42 -4.21
N ALA A 106 -3.73 13.30 -4.10
CA ALA A 106 -3.95 14.70 -3.78
C ALA A 106 -4.47 15.49 -4.99
N GLU A 107 -3.84 15.34 -6.16
CA GLU A 107 -4.25 16.03 -7.38
C GLU A 107 -3.87 15.22 -8.62
N TYR A 108 -4.66 15.35 -9.70
CA TYR A 108 -4.41 14.67 -10.98
C TYR A 108 -3.01 14.96 -11.54
N GLU A 109 -2.52 16.20 -11.38
CA GLU A 109 -1.24 16.68 -11.95
C GLU A 109 0.00 15.95 -11.40
N GLU A 110 -0.10 15.31 -10.23
CA GLU A 110 1.01 14.61 -9.57
C GLU A 110 1.35 13.26 -10.25
N LEU A 111 0.55 12.83 -11.22
CA LEU A 111 0.68 11.51 -11.86
C LEU A 111 1.11 11.60 -13.34
N HIS A 112 1.62 12.74 -13.79
CA HIS A 112 1.99 12.96 -15.20
C HIS A 112 3.48 12.85 -15.52
N THR A 113 4.35 12.97 -14.52
CA THR A 113 5.80 12.88 -14.75
C THR A 113 6.40 11.75 -13.94
N PRO A 114 7.45 11.07 -14.45
CA PRO A 114 8.11 10.00 -13.70
C PRO A 114 8.60 10.42 -12.32
N LYS A 115 9.00 11.70 -12.16
CA LYS A 115 9.47 12.24 -10.89
C LYS A 115 8.35 12.34 -9.86
N GLU A 116 7.20 12.92 -10.23
CA GLU A 116 6.09 13.04 -9.29
C GLU A 116 5.45 11.67 -9.02
N MET A 117 5.33 10.81 -10.05
CA MET A 117 4.86 9.44 -9.87
C MET A 117 5.71 8.64 -8.87
N TYR A 118 7.03 8.87 -8.80
CA TYR A 118 7.90 8.22 -7.82
C TYR A 118 7.47 8.49 -6.37
N HIS A 119 6.92 9.67 -6.09
CA HIS A 119 6.43 10.06 -4.75
C HIS A 119 4.99 9.64 -4.49
N GLN A 120 4.27 9.17 -5.51
CA GLN A 120 2.84 8.86 -5.41
C GLN A 120 2.53 7.38 -5.55
N MET A 121 3.17 6.72 -6.52
CA MET A 121 2.95 5.33 -6.88
C MET A 121 3.58 4.36 -5.87
N GLY A 122 3.12 3.12 -5.90
CA GLY A 122 3.54 2.07 -5.00
C GLY A 122 3.02 2.28 -3.58
N ALA A 123 3.75 1.75 -2.60
CA ALA A 123 3.49 1.97 -1.18
C ALA A 123 4.11 3.29 -0.70
N GLN A 124 3.29 4.23 -0.25
CA GLN A 124 3.71 5.53 0.29
C GLN A 124 3.16 5.72 1.70
N PHE A 125 4.03 6.10 2.64
CA PHE A 125 3.60 6.54 3.96
C PHE A 125 2.97 7.92 3.87
N ILE A 126 1.70 8.02 4.21
CA ILE A 126 0.96 9.27 4.21
C ILE A 126 0.09 9.37 5.47
N SER A 127 -0.41 10.57 5.74
CA SER A 127 -1.43 10.81 6.76
C SER A 127 -2.72 11.28 6.09
N GLN A 128 -3.87 10.80 6.59
CA GLN A 128 -5.18 11.30 6.20
C GLN A 128 -5.93 11.86 7.41
N GLU A 129 -6.70 12.92 7.18
CA GLU A 129 -7.53 13.54 8.22
C GLU A 129 -8.86 12.78 8.36
N ARG A 130 -9.25 12.52 9.61
CA ARG A 130 -10.52 11.92 9.98
C ARG A 130 -10.94 12.43 11.35
N ASP A 131 -12.11 13.05 11.43
CA ASP A 131 -12.68 13.58 12.69
C ASP A 131 -11.72 14.54 13.42
N GLY A 132 -11.06 15.41 12.65
CA GLY A 132 -10.08 16.36 13.17
C GLY A 132 -8.73 15.76 13.56
N LYS A 133 -8.50 14.47 13.32
CA LYS A 133 -7.26 13.75 13.66
C LYS A 133 -6.51 13.28 12.44
N GLN A 134 -5.18 13.26 12.54
CA GLN A 134 -4.30 12.71 11.52
C GLN A 134 -4.11 11.22 11.78
N VAL A 135 -4.48 10.39 10.80
CA VAL A 135 -4.30 8.94 10.82
C VAL A 135 -3.19 8.58 9.85
N GLU A 136 -2.08 8.09 10.40
CA GLU A 136 -0.97 7.58 9.60
C GLU A 136 -1.31 6.22 9.00
N GLY A 137 -0.75 5.93 7.83
CA GLY A 137 -0.89 4.63 7.20
C GLY A 137 -0.11 4.54 5.91
N THR A 138 -0.38 3.47 5.16
CA THR A 138 0.24 3.26 3.86
C THR A 138 -0.82 3.38 2.77
N ARG A 139 -0.60 4.30 1.83
CA ARG A 139 -1.34 4.34 0.58
C ARG A 139 -0.64 3.46 -0.44
N PHE A 140 -1.43 2.68 -1.17
CA PHE A 140 -0.98 1.88 -2.30
C PHE A 140 -1.60 2.42 -3.59
N LEU A 141 -0.77 2.74 -4.59
CA LEU A 141 -1.21 3.07 -5.94
C LEU A 141 -0.51 2.19 -6.98
N VAL A 142 -1.25 1.61 -7.91
CA VAL A 142 -0.67 0.80 -9.00
C VAL A 142 -1.37 1.05 -10.32
N TYR A 143 -0.59 1.14 -11.40
CA TYR A 143 -1.10 1.26 -12.75
C TYR A 143 -1.41 -0.13 -13.32
N ALA A 144 -2.69 -0.41 -13.55
CA ALA A 144 -3.16 -1.68 -14.10
C ALA A 144 -4.45 -1.44 -14.93
N PRO A 145 -4.36 -0.75 -16.08
CA PRO A 145 -5.51 -0.20 -16.79
C PRO A 145 -6.46 -1.24 -17.37
N HIS A 146 -5.96 -2.45 -17.65
CA HIS A 146 -6.74 -3.55 -18.21
C HIS A 146 -7.18 -4.58 -17.16
N ALA A 147 -6.82 -4.39 -15.89
CA ALA A 147 -7.33 -5.23 -14.83
C ALA A 147 -8.84 -4.98 -14.66
N SER A 148 -9.62 -6.02 -14.41
CA SER A 148 -11.03 -5.88 -14.04
C SER A 148 -11.22 -5.61 -12.55
N ALA A 149 -10.27 -6.06 -11.72
CA ALA A 149 -10.19 -5.77 -10.29
C ALA A 149 -8.75 -5.90 -9.80
N VAL A 150 -8.42 -5.13 -8.75
CA VAL A 150 -7.14 -5.21 -8.04
C VAL A 150 -7.41 -5.21 -6.54
N SER A 151 -6.67 -6.02 -5.79
CA SER A 151 -6.68 -6.04 -4.33
C SER A 151 -5.27 -5.98 -3.80
N ILE A 152 -5.07 -5.32 -2.66
CA ILE A 152 -3.80 -5.38 -1.92
C ILE A 152 -3.81 -6.62 -1.02
N VAL A 153 -2.73 -7.41 -1.05
CA VAL A 153 -2.60 -8.62 -0.24
C VAL A 153 -1.28 -8.62 0.50
N GLY A 154 -1.27 -9.11 1.74
CA GLY A 154 -0.08 -9.19 2.58
C GLY A 154 -0.36 -9.88 3.91
N ASN A 155 0.62 -9.88 4.80
CA ASN A 155 0.48 -10.51 6.12
C ASN A 155 -0.68 -9.90 6.93
N PHE A 156 -0.91 -8.59 6.78
CA PHE A 156 -1.96 -7.85 7.50
C PHE A 156 -3.39 -8.31 7.16
N ASN A 157 -3.59 -8.99 6.02
CA ASN A 157 -4.88 -9.53 5.62
C ASN A 157 -4.81 -11.02 5.24
N ALA A 158 -3.83 -11.74 5.79
CA ALA A 158 -3.63 -13.17 5.55
C ALA A 158 -3.54 -13.56 4.06
N TRP A 159 -3.02 -12.65 3.23
CA TRP A 159 -2.90 -12.83 1.78
C TRP A 159 -4.22 -13.10 1.04
N ASP A 160 -5.36 -12.65 1.59
CA ASP A 160 -6.69 -12.85 1.02
C ASP A 160 -7.18 -11.60 0.27
N GLY A 161 -7.18 -11.65 -1.07
CA GLY A 161 -7.60 -10.54 -1.92
C GLY A 161 -9.06 -10.11 -1.74
N ARG A 162 -9.91 -10.91 -1.10
CA ARG A 162 -11.30 -10.51 -0.81
C ARG A 162 -11.39 -9.44 0.27
N ARG A 163 -10.34 -9.24 1.08
CA ARG A 163 -10.38 -8.38 2.28
C ARG A 163 -10.12 -6.91 1.98
N ASN A 164 -9.24 -6.61 1.03
CA ASN A 164 -8.88 -5.22 0.69
C ASN A 164 -8.88 -4.98 -0.83
N PRO A 165 -10.03 -5.10 -1.51
CA PRO A 165 -10.19 -4.64 -2.89
C PRO A 165 -9.89 -3.13 -3.00
N MET A 166 -9.20 -2.75 -4.06
CA MET A 166 -8.77 -1.38 -4.35
C MET A 166 -9.80 -0.67 -5.23
N GLN A 167 -9.86 0.65 -5.10
CA GLN A 167 -10.66 1.52 -5.96
C GLN A 167 -10.02 1.65 -7.32
N ARG A 168 -10.78 1.45 -8.40
CA ARG A 168 -10.37 1.93 -9.71
C ARG A 168 -10.50 3.45 -9.75
N LEU A 169 -9.39 4.11 -10.00
CA LEU A 169 -9.23 5.55 -10.14
C LEU A 169 -9.13 5.91 -11.63
N ASP A 170 -8.87 7.18 -11.91
CA ASP A 170 -8.69 7.65 -13.27
C ASP A 170 -7.45 7.01 -13.94
N TYR A 171 -7.45 7.04 -15.27
CA TYR A 171 -6.33 6.58 -16.12
C TYR A 171 -5.89 5.12 -15.92
N GLY A 172 -6.69 4.30 -15.24
CA GLY A 172 -6.35 2.89 -15.01
C GLY A 172 -5.42 2.66 -13.81
N ILE A 173 -5.34 3.64 -12.91
CA ILE A 173 -4.69 3.52 -11.62
C ILE A 173 -5.67 2.89 -10.63
N TRP A 174 -5.14 2.14 -9.68
CA TRP A 174 -5.89 1.54 -8.59
C TRP A 174 -5.33 2.03 -7.27
N GLY A 175 -6.20 2.31 -6.30
CA GLY A 175 -5.78 2.87 -5.01
C GLY A 175 -6.51 2.33 -3.79
N ILE A 176 -5.79 2.29 -2.67
CA ILE A 176 -6.36 2.13 -1.33
C ILE A 176 -5.40 2.72 -0.29
N PHE A 177 -5.94 3.20 0.83
CA PHE A 177 -5.16 3.57 2.00
C PHE A 177 -5.45 2.57 3.12
N ILE A 178 -4.41 1.97 3.68
CA ILE A 178 -4.52 1.06 4.83
C ILE A 178 -4.04 1.82 6.08
N PRO A 179 -4.96 2.17 6.99
CA PRO A 179 -4.62 2.90 8.21
C PRO A 179 -3.72 2.06 9.11
N ASN A 180 -2.79 2.72 9.81
CA ASN A 180 -1.89 2.13 10.80
C ASN A 180 -1.02 0.96 10.26
N LEU A 181 -0.81 0.88 8.94
CA LEU A 181 0.06 -0.14 8.35
C LEU A 181 1.54 0.25 8.48
N PRO A 182 2.38 -0.53 9.18
CA PRO A 182 3.75 -0.13 9.49
C PRO A 182 4.75 -0.37 8.35
N GLU A 183 5.93 0.23 8.47
CA GLU A 183 7.14 -0.14 7.73
C GLU A 183 7.50 -1.62 7.91
N GLY A 184 8.10 -2.22 6.88
CA GLY A 184 8.49 -3.64 6.92
C GLY A 184 7.34 -4.59 6.58
N THR A 185 6.16 -4.07 6.20
CA THR A 185 5.02 -4.89 5.84
C THR A 185 5.22 -5.50 4.45
N GLN A 186 5.16 -6.82 4.35
CA GLN A 186 5.19 -7.56 3.10
C GLN A 186 3.84 -7.47 2.37
N TYR A 187 3.88 -7.17 1.07
CA TYR A 187 2.69 -7.08 0.25
C TYR A 187 2.93 -7.46 -1.21
N LYS A 188 1.82 -7.74 -1.91
CA LYS A 188 1.70 -7.88 -3.37
C LYS A 188 0.34 -7.36 -3.81
N PHE A 189 0.16 -7.22 -5.13
CA PHE A 189 -1.13 -6.99 -5.75
C PHE A 189 -1.72 -8.32 -6.25
N GLU A 190 -2.98 -8.59 -5.90
CA GLU A 190 -3.81 -9.60 -6.54
C GLU A 190 -4.62 -8.91 -7.65
N LEU A 191 -4.58 -9.47 -8.87
CA LEU A 191 -5.26 -8.88 -10.03
C LEU A 191 -6.21 -9.88 -10.67
N LYS A 192 -7.32 -9.38 -11.18
CA LYS A 192 -8.15 -10.07 -12.17
C LYS A 192 -7.89 -9.47 -13.54
N GLY A 193 -7.68 -10.32 -14.54
CA GLY A 193 -7.52 -9.89 -15.93
C GLY A 193 -8.81 -9.32 -16.51
N PRO A 194 -8.78 -8.86 -17.77
CA PRO A 194 -9.92 -8.16 -18.40
C PRO A 194 -11.18 -9.02 -18.48
N ASP A 195 -11.06 -10.36 -18.52
CA ASP A 195 -12.17 -11.30 -18.60
C ASP A 195 -12.56 -11.87 -17.21
N GLY A 196 -11.96 -11.35 -16.14
CA GLY A 196 -12.23 -11.75 -14.75
C GLY A 196 -11.39 -12.94 -14.25
N GLU A 197 -10.45 -13.43 -15.06
CA GLU A 197 -9.55 -14.52 -14.70
C GLU A 197 -8.53 -14.08 -13.63
N GLY A 198 -8.21 -14.97 -12.70
CA GLY A 198 -7.18 -14.71 -11.69
C GLY A 198 -5.78 -14.69 -12.30
N LEU A 199 -5.00 -13.65 -12.00
CA LEU A 199 -3.59 -13.54 -12.40
C LEU A 199 -2.65 -13.90 -11.23
N PRO A 200 -1.39 -14.31 -11.49
CA PRO A 200 -0.41 -14.48 -10.42
C PRO A 200 -0.20 -13.18 -9.65
N HIS A 201 -0.01 -13.29 -8.33
CA HIS A 201 0.30 -12.14 -7.48
C HIS A 201 1.53 -11.40 -8.01
N LYS A 202 1.44 -10.07 -8.06
CA LYS A 202 2.50 -9.21 -8.59
C LYS A 202 3.19 -8.45 -7.46
N ALA A 203 4.52 -8.47 -7.48
CA ALA A 203 5.30 -7.49 -6.74
C ALA A 203 4.97 -6.08 -7.28
N ASP A 204 5.16 -5.09 -6.43
CA ASP A 204 4.96 -3.69 -6.77
C ASP A 204 6.02 -3.23 -7.78
N PRO A 205 5.62 -2.75 -8.98
CA PRO A 205 6.54 -2.15 -9.94
C PRO A 205 7.29 -0.93 -9.41
N TRP A 206 6.74 -0.27 -8.38
CA TRP A 206 7.28 0.88 -7.68
C TRP A 206 7.80 0.54 -6.28
N GLY A 207 7.93 -0.76 -5.96
CA GLY A 207 8.39 -1.21 -4.64
C GLY A 207 9.82 -0.76 -4.34
N PHE A 208 10.01 -0.13 -3.17
CA PHE A 208 11.31 0.40 -2.73
C PHE A 208 12.18 -0.62 -1.99
N TYR A 209 11.57 -1.69 -1.51
CA TYR A 209 12.25 -2.82 -0.90
C TYR A 209 11.55 -4.11 -1.32
N SER A 210 12.32 -5.19 -1.47
CA SER A 210 11.78 -6.51 -1.84
C SER A 210 12.44 -7.62 -1.04
N GLU A 211 11.64 -8.61 -0.65
CA GLU A 211 12.16 -9.87 -0.16
C GLU A 211 12.90 -10.62 -1.27
N GLN A 212 13.95 -11.32 -0.91
CA GLN A 212 14.58 -12.27 -1.83
C GLN A 212 13.74 -13.56 -1.92
N TYR A 213 14.25 -14.53 -2.66
CA TYR A 213 13.68 -15.87 -2.73
C TYR A 213 13.31 -16.39 -1.31
N PRO A 214 12.15 -17.06 -1.14
CA PRO A 214 11.26 -17.57 -2.17
C PRO A 214 10.07 -16.69 -2.55
N SER A 215 9.73 -15.67 -1.74
CA SER A 215 8.45 -14.96 -1.88
C SER A 215 8.50 -13.87 -2.94
N PHE A 216 9.59 -13.11 -3.06
CA PHE A 216 9.66 -11.89 -3.88
C PHE A 216 8.52 -10.90 -3.59
N SER A 217 8.11 -10.79 -2.32
CA SER A 217 7.15 -9.76 -1.90
C SER A 217 7.80 -8.39 -1.98
N SER A 218 7.00 -7.37 -2.26
CA SER A 218 7.39 -5.99 -1.96
C SER A 218 7.26 -5.75 -0.47
N VAL A 219 8.02 -4.81 0.06
CA VAL A 219 8.02 -4.45 1.48
C VAL A 219 7.87 -2.93 1.60
N THR A 220 6.97 -2.47 2.47
CA THR A 220 6.81 -1.05 2.75
C THR A 220 8.11 -0.50 3.36
N TYR A 221 8.57 0.66 2.87
CA TYR A 221 9.88 1.21 3.23
C TYR A 221 9.79 2.71 3.46
N ASN A 222 10.36 3.20 4.56
CA ASN A 222 10.34 4.62 4.88
C ASN A 222 11.57 5.33 4.26
N HIS A 223 11.33 6.24 3.34
CA HIS A 223 12.38 7.00 2.64
C HIS A 223 13.19 7.92 3.56
N ASP A 224 12.60 8.40 4.64
CA ASP A 224 13.22 9.39 5.54
C ASP A 224 14.18 8.75 6.54
N ARG A 225 14.39 7.43 6.45
CA ARG A 225 15.22 6.67 7.38
C ARG A 225 16.72 6.99 7.27
N TYR A 226 17.19 7.47 6.12
CA TYR A 226 18.61 7.74 5.90
C TYR A 226 18.92 9.24 5.87
N ASP A 227 19.75 9.67 6.82
CA ASP A 227 20.25 11.04 6.89
C ASP A 227 21.48 11.22 5.97
N TRP A 228 21.30 12.03 4.93
CA TRP A 228 22.33 12.29 3.93
C TRP A 228 23.33 13.35 4.41
N GLN A 229 24.62 13.05 4.25
CA GLN A 229 25.72 13.95 4.62
C GLN A 229 26.53 14.46 3.42
N ASP A 230 25.94 14.44 2.22
CA ASP A 230 26.60 14.73 0.95
C ASP A 230 26.32 16.15 0.42
N ALA A 231 25.85 17.08 1.26
CA ALA A 231 25.48 18.43 0.86
C ALA A 231 26.59 19.18 0.10
N ASN A 232 27.84 19.08 0.56
CA ASN A 232 29.00 19.67 -0.12
C ASN A 232 29.20 19.11 -1.53
N TRP A 233 28.95 17.81 -1.71
CA TRP A 233 29.02 17.16 -3.01
C TRP A 233 27.86 17.62 -3.91
N GLN A 234 26.64 17.66 -3.41
CA GLN A 234 25.46 18.10 -4.17
C GLN A 234 25.57 19.56 -4.65
N GLN A 235 26.19 20.43 -3.85
CA GLN A 235 26.35 21.86 -4.14
C GLN A 235 27.60 22.18 -4.98
N ARG A 236 28.42 21.18 -5.31
CA ARG A 236 29.65 21.42 -6.08
C ARG A 236 29.33 21.98 -7.47
N PRO A 237 30.19 22.85 -8.05
CA PRO A 237 30.01 23.32 -9.42
C PRO A 237 29.95 22.16 -10.41
N VAL A 238 28.95 22.16 -11.30
CA VAL A 238 28.86 21.20 -12.40
C VAL A 238 29.84 21.62 -13.48
N THR A 239 30.81 20.76 -13.77
CA THR A 239 31.86 21.01 -14.76
C THR A 239 31.62 20.23 -16.07
N GLU A 240 32.23 20.68 -17.17
CA GLU A 240 32.19 19.96 -18.44
C GLU A 240 33.06 18.69 -18.40
N LYS A 241 32.51 17.59 -17.87
CA LYS A 241 33.24 16.33 -17.64
C LYS A 241 33.99 15.78 -18.86
N ARG A 242 33.49 16.01 -20.07
CA ARG A 242 34.18 15.63 -21.33
C ARG A 242 35.53 16.33 -21.56
N LYS A 243 35.80 17.42 -20.84
CA LYS A 243 37.05 18.20 -20.91
C LYS A 243 37.99 17.87 -19.74
N GLU A 244 37.63 16.93 -18.88
CA GLU A 244 38.41 16.50 -17.73
C GLU A 244 38.98 15.10 -17.98
N ALA A 245 40.10 14.77 -17.32
CA ALA A 245 40.57 13.41 -17.27
C ALA A 245 39.60 12.58 -16.40
N LEU A 246 39.00 11.54 -17.00
CA LEU A 246 38.10 10.62 -16.32
C LEU A 246 38.72 9.22 -16.37
N SER A 247 38.80 8.58 -15.21
CA SER A 247 39.15 7.17 -15.08
C SER A 247 37.98 6.47 -14.40
N PHE A 248 37.52 5.38 -15.00
CA PHE A 248 36.38 4.61 -14.50
C PHE A 248 36.88 3.24 -14.03
N TYR A 249 36.53 2.88 -12.80
CA TYR A 249 36.70 1.52 -12.30
C TYR A 249 35.37 0.78 -12.45
N GLU A 250 35.28 -0.11 -13.43
CA GLU A 250 34.10 -0.94 -13.63
C GLU A 250 34.04 -2.04 -12.56
N LEU A 251 32.86 -2.24 -11.98
CA LEU A 251 32.65 -3.07 -10.81
C LEU A 251 31.34 -3.84 -10.93
N HIS A 252 31.38 -5.13 -10.58
CA HIS A 252 30.19 -5.88 -10.21
C HIS A 252 30.16 -6.11 -8.69
N ALA A 253 29.24 -5.43 -7.99
CA ALA A 253 29.19 -5.41 -6.52
C ALA A 253 29.09 -6.81 -5.92
N GLY A 254 28.30 -7.70 -6.53
CA GLY A 254 28.11 -9.08 -6.06
C GLY A 254 29.28 -10.03 -6.34
N SER A 255 30.38 -9.60 -6.94
CA SER A 255 31.53 -10.49 -7.18
C SER A 255 32.88 -9.81 -6.98
N TRP A 256 32.90 -8.59 -6.45
CA TRP A 256 34.12 -7.84 -6.23
C TRP A 256 34.97 -8.46 -5.13
N LYS A 257 34.35 -8.76 -4.00
CA LYS A 257 34.97 -9.36 -2.84
C LYS A 257 33.93 -10.17 -2.06
N ARG A 258 34.40 -11.20 -1.36
CA ARG A 258 33.65 -11.96 -0.37
C ARG A 258 34.22 -11.68 1.01
N ASN A 259 33.39 -11.74 2.04
CA ASN A 259 33.88 -11.69 3.42
C ASN A 259 34.61 -12.99 3.80
N ASP A 260 35.14 -13.05 5.02
CA ASP A 260 35.89 -14.21 5.52
C ASP A 260 35.07 -15.51 5.57
N ASN A 261 33.74 -15.41 5.60
CA ASN A 261 32.83 -16.55 5.58
C ASN A 261 32.49 -17.02 4.16
N GLY A 262 32.96 -16.30 3.12
CA GLY A 262 32.63 -16.59 1.72
C GLY A 262 31.31 -15.98 1.25
N ASP A 263 30.64 -15.16 2.05
CA ASP A 263 29.41 -14.49 1.66
C ASP A 263 29.69 -13.23 0.83
N PHE A 264 28.67 -12.77 0.09
CA PHE A 264 28.73 -11.48 -0.60
C PHE A 264 28.71 -10.33 0.41
N LEU A 265 29.46 -9.28 0.13
CA LEU A 265 29.42 -8.06 0.92
C LEU A 265 28.07 -7.34 0.74
N ASN A 266 27.49 -6.88 1.84
CA ASN A 266 26.36 -5.96 1.80
C ASN A 266 26.83 -4.53 1.47
N TYR A 267 25.90 -3.60 1.22
CA TYR A 267 26.26 -2.23 0.81
C TYR A 267 27.06 -1.44 1.87
N ARG A 268 26.91 -1.74 3.17
CA ARG A 268 27.70 -1.09 4.23
C ARG A 268 29.13 -1.62 4.22
N GLU A 269 29.30 -2.94 4.15
CA GLU A 269 30.62 -3.57 4.03
C GLU A 269 31.33 -3.13 2.74
N LEU A 270 30.61 -3.05 1.62
CA LEU A 270 31.15 -2.47 0.38
C LEU A 270 31.59 -1.03 0.58
N ALA A 271 30.82 -0.19 1.27
CA ALA A 271 31.22 1.20 1.50
C ALA A 271 32.53 1.28 2.33
N ASP A 272 32.67 0.45 3.36
CA ASP A 272 33.84 0.43 4.24
C ASP A 272 35.10 -0.08 3.54
N GLU A 273 34.96 -0.99 2.57
CA GLU A 273 36.11 -1.62 1.90
C GLU A 273 36.43 -1.03 0.52
N LEU A 274 35.41 -0.80 -0.30
CA LEU A 274 35.58 -0.37 -1.69
C LEU A 274 36.00 1.10 -1.77
N ILE A 275 35.42 1.97 -0.93
CA ILE A 275 35.71 3.41 -1.01
C ILE A 275 37.19 3.68 -0.70
N PRO A 276 37.78 3.17 0.40
CA PRO A 276 39.21 3.33 0.66
C PRO A 276 40.09 2.77 -0.46
N TYR A 277 39.76 1.58 -0.97
CA TYR A 277 40.49 0.95 -2.07
C TYR A 277 40.54 1.83 -3.33
N LEU A 278 39.40 2.40 -3.73
CA LEU A 278 39.33 3.29 -4.89
C LEU A 278 40.08 4.60 -4.66
N THR A 279 40.04 5.15 -3.44
CA THR A 279 40.79 6.38 -3.12
C THR A 279 42.30 6.18 -3.14
N ASP A 280 42.77 5.02 -2.68
CA ASP A 280 44.20 4.68 -2.72
C ASP A 280 44.68 4.53 -4.17
N MET A 281 43.94 3.76 -5.00
CA MET A 281 44.23 3.62 -6.43
C MET A 281 44.21 4.94 -7.21
N ALA A 282 43.33 5.86 -6.85
CA ALA A 282 43.18 7.15 -7.52
C ALA A 282 44.24 8.17 -7.12
N THR A 283 45.01 7.92 -6.06
CA THR A 283 46.10 8.79 -5.64
C THR A 283 47.24 8.66 -6.65
N PRO A 284 47.65 9.74 -7.36
CA PRO A 284 48.84 9.68 -8.19
C PRO A 284 50.02 9.36 -7.27
N MET A 285 50.79 8.31 -7.57
CA MET A 285 52.12 8.15 -6.99
C MET A 285 52.95 9.37 -7.41
N LEU A 286 52.99 10.39 -6.56
CA LEU A 286 53.95 11.49 -6.67
C LEU A 286 55.34 10.90 -6.38
N ASN A 287 56.07 10.60 -7.46
CA ASN A 287 57.52 10.54 -7.49
C ASN A 287 58.01 11.52 -8.56
#